data_AF-A0A1L5KTQ7-F1
#
_entry.id   AF-A0A1L5KTQ7-F1
#
_cell.length_a   1.000
_cell.length_b   1.000
_cell.length_c   1.000
_cell.angle_alpha   90.00
_cell.angle_beta   90.00
_cell.angle_gamma   90.00
#
_symmetry.space_group_name_H-M   'P 1'
#
loop_
_entity.id
_entity.type
_entity.pdbx_description
1 polymer ?
#
loop_
_entity_poly.entity_id
_entity_poly.type
_entity_poly.pdbx_seq_one_letter_code
_entity_poly.pdbx_strand_id
1 'polypeptide(L)'
;MRILSITAQKPSSTGSGIYLTELVKEFAKSGCTQAVIAGVTREDQVELPEGTAWYPVLFESERLPFPVVGMSDEMPYQSIRYCDLTETMTRQFEEAFLEVAEKAVREFRPDLILCHHLYLLTALIRERFPSHAIYGFCHNTDLRQMQKTDLKRSYIREQIRKLDHIFVPQSAQKQGVQKIYDMPEEQITILGMGYNKDVFHVMGKKPEDGITR
;
A
#
# COMPACT_ATOMS: atom_id res chain seq x y z
N MET A 1 0.50 16.01 -13.03
CA MET A 1 0.46 14.53 -13.05
C MET A 1 -0.64 14.06 -12.12
N ARG A 2 -1.36 13.01 -12.50
CA ARG A 2 -2.44 12.37 -11.73
C ARG A 2 -1.94 11.05 -11.16
N ILE A 3 -1.92 10.95 -9.84
CA ILE A 3 -1.38 9.79 -9.13
C ILE A 3 -2.51 9.08 -8.39
N LEU A 4 -2.67 7.78 -8.62
CA LEU A 4 -3.60 6.93 -7.89
C LEU A 4 -2.83 6.04 -6.90
N SER A 5 -2.99 6.28 -5.61
CA SER A 5 -2.39 5.46 -4.55
C SER A 5 -3.38 4.38 -4.08
N ILE A 6 -2.91 3.14 -3.96
CA ILE A 6 -3.75 1.97 -3.65
C ILE A 6 -3.16 1.18 -2.49
N THR A 7 -3.97 0.89 -1.48
CA THR A 7 -3.61 0.02 -0.35
C THR A 7 -4.77 -0.91 0.03
N ALA A 8 -4.46 -2.11 0.51
CA ALA A 8 -5.47 -3.02 1.05
C ALA A 8 -5.84 -2.71 2.52
N GLN A 9 -5.10 -1.81 3.17
CA GLN A 9 -5.16 -1.57 4.61
C GLN A 9 -5.64 -0.16 4.96
N LYS A 10 -6.06 0.01 6.21
CA LYS A 10 -6.48 1.30 6.80
C LYS A 10 -5.34 2.33 6.74
N PRO A 11 -5.52 3.49 6.07
CA PRO A 11 -4.46 4.51 5.93
C PRO A 11 -3.97 5.09 7.27
N SER A 12 -4.84 5.24 8.27
CA SER A 12 -4.50 5.97 9.50
C SER A 12 -3.95 5.09 10.63
N SER A 13 -3.77 3.78 10.41
CA SER A 13 -3.60 2.81 11.49
C SER A 13 -2.36 1.92 11.38
N THR A 14 -1.56 2.05 10.31
CA THR A 14 -0.35 1.23 10.10
C THR A 14 0.79 2.09 9.56
N GLY A 15 2.04 1.64 9.70
CA GLY A 15 3.19 2.36 9.13
C GLY A 15 3.10 2.55 7.61
N SER A 16 2.61 1.54 6.88
CA SER A 16 2.37 1.63 5.43
C SER A 16 1.24 2.61 5.07
N GLY A 17 0.21 2.68 5.91
CA GLY A 17 -0.88 3.63 5.78
C GLY A 17 -0.43 5.07 6.01
N ILE A 18 0.30 5.32 7.11
CA ILE A 18 0.86 6.64 7.41
C ILE A 18 1.79 7.09 6.28
N TYR A 19 2.65 6.19 5.80
CA TYR A 19 3.52 6.47 4.66
C TYR A 19 2.72 6.86 3.41
N LEU A 20 1.62 6.15 3.11
CA LEU A 20 0.72 6.52 2.01
C LEU A 20 0.15 7.93 2.21
N THR A 21 -0.42 8.23 3.39
CA THR A 21 -1.06 9.54 3.62
C THR A 21 -0.06 10.69 3.56
N GLU A 22 1.16 10.49 4.04
CA GLU A 22 2.22 11.50 3.96
C GLU A 22 2.69 11.71 2.52
N LEU A 23 2.82 10.65 1.71
CA LEU A 23 3.12 10.80 0.29
C LEU A 23 2.04 11.59 -0.45
N VAL A 24 0.76 11.29 -0.20
CA VAL A 24 -0.37 12.02 -0.82
C VAL A 24 -0.31 13.51 -0.46
N LYS A 25 0.00 13.85 0.79
CA LYS A 25 0.19 15.25 1.24
C LYS A 25 1.35 15.93 0.50
N GLU A 26 2.50 15.28 0.40
CA GLU A 26 3.68 15.85 -0.28
C GLU A 26 3.47 15.97 -1.80
N PHE A 27 2.77 15.03 -2.44
CA PHE A 27 2.41 15.14 -3.85
C PHE A 27 1.42 16.27 -4.12
N ALA A 28 0.46 16.50 -3.22
CA ALA A 28 -0.44 17.64 -3.32
C ALA A 28 0.33 18.97 -3.26
N LYS A 29 1.30 19.10 -2.33
CA LYS A 29 2.20 20.27 -2.25
C LYS A 29 3.04 20.46 -3.52
N SER A 30 3.36 19.37 -4.21
CA SER A 30 4.10 19.36 -5.47
C SER A 30 3.23 19.61 -6.72
N GLY A 31 1.95 19.96 -6.54
CA GLY A 31 1.02 20.27 -7.64
C GLY A 31 0.47 19.05 -8.39
N CYS A 32 0.61 17.84 -7.83
CA CYS A 32 0.01 16.63 -8.41
C CYS A 32 -1.43 16.44 -7.93
N THR A 33 -2.33 16.07 -8.84
CA THR A 33 -3.70 15.67 -8.48
C THR A 33 -3.68 14.23 -7.97
N GLN A 34 -4.43 13.93 -6.91
CA GLN A 34 -4.35 12.65 -6.21
C GLN A 34 -5.71 11.92 -6.18
N ALA A 35 -5.64 10.60 -6.22
CA ALA A 35 -6.74 9.71 -5.86
C ALA A 35 -6.23 8.61 -4.93
N VAL A 36 -7.07 8.13 -4.02
CA VAL A 36 -6.70 7.05 -3.10
C VAL A 36 -7.77 5.97 -3.07
N ILE A 37 -7.33 4.71 -3.18
CA ILE A 37 -8.11 3.51 -2.85
C ILE A 37 -7.54 2.91 -1.58
N ALA A 38 -8.40 2.64 -0.59
CA ALA A 38 -8.00 1.93 0.61
C ALA A 38 -9.08 0.98 1.13
N GLY A 39 -8.64 -0.11 1.77
CA GLY A 39 -9.49 -0.96 2.59
C GLY A 39 -9.79 -0.32 3.94
N VAL A 40 -11.08 -0.09 4.22
CA VAL A 40 -11.56 0.60 5.43
C VAL A 40 -12.87 -0.01 5.93
N THR A 41 -13.26 0.28 7.17
CA THR A 41 -14.60 0.06 7.71
C THR A 41 -15.38 1.38 7.75
N ARG A 42 -16.66 1.37 8.16
CA ARG A 42 -17.50 2.58 8.19
C ARG A 42 -17.06 3.58 9.26
N GLU A 43 -16.40 3.09 10.29
CA GLU A 43 -15.94 3.84 11.47
C GLU A 43 -14.58 4.51 11.23
N ASP A 44 -13.86 4.11 10.18
CA ASP A 44 -12.53 4.64 9.89
C ASP A 44 -12.60 6.08 9.40
N GLN A 45 -11.85 6.95 10.07
CA GLN A 45 -11.62 8.33 9.64
C GLN A 45 -10.30 8.40 8.86
N VAL A 46 -10.39 8.90 7.62
CA VAL A 46 -9.23 9.05 6.73
C VAL A 46 -9.06 10.52 6.41
N GLU A 47 -7.92 11.07 6.80
CA GLU A 47 -7.55 12.46 6.52
C GLU A 47 -6.72 12.51 5.23
N LEU A 48 -7.30 13.11 4.18
CA LEU A 48 -6.63 13.34 2.89
C LEU A 48 -6.60 14.84 2.58
N PRO A 49 -5.60 15.33 1.82
CA PRO A 49 -5.59 16.70 1.33
C PRO A 49 -6.87 17.04 0.56
N GLU A 50 -7.31 18.29 0.68
CA GLU A 50 -8.45 18.81 -0.08
C GLU A 50 -8.28 18.56 -1.58
N GLY A 51 -9.38 18.16 -2.25
CA GLY A 51 -9.37 17.83 -3.67
C GLY A 51 -8.83 16.43 -4.01
N THR A 52 -8.42 15.63 -3.02
CA THR A 52 -8.07 14.22 -3.25
C THR A 52 -9.32 13.39 -3.51
N ALA A 53 -9.38 12.70 -4.64
CA ALA A 53 -10.49 11.79 -4.93
C ALA A 53 -10.39 10.52 -4.06
N TRP A 54 -11.50 10.12 -3.45
CA TRP A 54 -11.53 9.04 -2.46
C TRP A 54 -12.41 7.87 -2.92
N TYR A 55 -11.83 6.67 -2.93
CA TYR A 55 -12.45 5.44 -3.42
C TYR A 55 -12.32 4.32 -2.38
N PRO A 56 -13.14 4.32 -1.32
CA PRO A 56 -13.03 3.34 -0.25
C PRO A 56 -13.52 1.95 -0.69
N VAL A 57 -12.83 0.90 -0.26
CA VAL A 57 -13.29 -0.49 -0.31
C VAL A 57 -13.75 -0.86 1.09
N LEU A 58 -15.07 -0.98 1.27
CA LEU A 58 -15.69 -1.18 2.58
C LEU A 58 -15.67 -2.65 3.00
N PHE A 59 -14.85 -2.95 4.01
CA PHE A 59 -14.92 -4.18 4.81
C PHE A 59 -16.08 -4.10 5.80
N GLU A 60 -16.41 -5.23 6.41
CA GLU A 60 -17.56 -5.38 7.31
C GLU A 60 -18.86 -4.91 6.64
N SER A 61 -18.98 -5.25 5.36
CA SER A 61 -20.11 -4.92 4.49
C SER A 61 -20.71 -6.17 3.88
N GLU A 62 -21.85 -6.06 3.19
CA GLU A 62 -22.44 -7.20 2.48
C GLU A 62 -21.48 -7.83 1.46
N ARG A 63 -20.60 -7.02 0.86
CA ARG A 63 -19.63 -7.48 -0.16
C ARG A 63 -18.39 -8.12 0.44
N LEU A 64 -17.92 -7.58 1.56
CA LEU A 64 -16.77 -8.06 2.31
C LEU A 64 -17.21 -8.30 3.76
N PRO A 65 -17.92 -9.41 4.06
CA PRO A 65 -18.52 -9.67 5.37
C PRO A 65 -17.49 -10.17 6.39
N PHE A 66 -16.31 -9.57 6.40
CA PHE A 66 -15.19 -9.90 7.27
C PHE A 66 -14.32 -8.66 7.51
N PRO A 67 -13.48 -8.68 8.56
CA PRO A 67 -12.59 -7.56 8.87
C PRO A 67 -11.53 -7.31 7.79
N VAL A 68 -10.91 -6.14 7.83
CA VAL A 68 -9.79 -5.79 6.93
C VAL A 68 -8.69 -6.86 6.96
N VAL A 69 -8.13 -7.20 5.81
CA VAL A 69 -7.06 -8.20 5.72
C VAL A 69 -5.72 -7.58 6.13
N GLY A 70 -5.16 -8.09 7.23
CA GLY A 70 -3.91 -7.62 7.82
C GLY A 70 -2.67 -8.09 7.06
N MET A 71 -1.67 -7.21 6.91
CA MET A 71 -0.36 -7.57 6.35
C MET A 71 0.60 -8.18 7.39
N SER A 72 0.20 -8.22 8.66
CA SER A 72 0.88 -8.87 9.78
C SER A 72 -0.10 -9.77 10.53
N ASP A 73 0.43 -10.73 11.28
CA ASP A 73 -0.40 -11.62 12.11
C ASP A 73 -1.09 -10.87 13.26
N GLU A 74 -0.45 -9.82 13.74
CA GLU A 74 -0.98 -8.89 14.74
C GLU A 74 -1.12 -7.51 14.11
N MET A 75 -2.33 -6.95 14.19
CA MET A 75 -2.68 -5.63 13.70
C MET A 75 -3.22 -4.79 14.86
N PRO A 76 -3.09 -3.45 14.82
CA PRO A 76 -3.60 -2.57 15.87
C PRO A 76 -5.14 -2.40 15.82
N TYR A 77 -5.82 -3.20 15.00
CA TYR A 77 -7.27 -3.24 14.82
C TYR A 77 -7.69 -4.68 14.50
N GLN A 78 -8.98 -4.98 14.66
CA GLN A 78 -9.53 -6.28 14.27
C GLN A 78 -9.26 -6.54 12.79
N SER A 79 -8.62 -7.67 12.50
CA SER A 79 -8.20 -8.03 11.15
C SER A 79 -8.25 -9.54 10.96
N ILE A 80 -8.29 -9.98 9.70
CA ILE A 80 -8.04 -11.38 9.33
C ILE A 80 -6.70 -11.51 8.62
N ARG A 81 -6.00 -12.62 8.82
CA ARG A 81 -4.70 -12.89 8.17
C ARG A 81 -4.92 -13.44 6.77
N TYR A 82 -3.99 -13.17 5.85
CA TYR A 82 -4.06 -13.72 4.50
C TYR A 82 -4.08 -15.25 4.45
N CYS A 83 -3.38 -15.93 5.36
CA CYS A 83 -3.39 -17.39 5.45
C CYS A 83 -4.72 -17.97 5.91
N ASP A 84 -5.60 -17.17 6.52
CA ASP A 84 -6.92 -17.61 6.99
C ASP A 84 -8.04 -17.31 5.97
N LEU A 85 -7.73 -16.67 4.84
CA LEU A 85 -8.72 -16.41 3.81
C LEU A 85 -9.15 -17.72 3.15
N THR A 86 -10.46 -17.97 3.14
CA THR A 86 -11.05 -19.02 2.31
C THR A 86 -11.07 -18.59 0.84
N GLU A 87 -11.22 -19.53 -0.08
CA GLU A 87 -11.36 -19.23 -1.52
C GLU A 87 -12.49 -18.22 -1.81
N THR A 88 -13.60 -18.33 -1.08
CA THR A 88 -14.73 -17.39 -1.22
C THR A 88 -14.33 -15.99 -0.77
N MET A 89 -13.66 -15.87 0.38
CA MET A 89 -13.20 -14.57 0.89
C MET A 89 -12.14 -13.95 -0.01
N THR A 90 -11.22 -14.75 -0.54
CA THR A 90 -10.23 -14.31 -1.54
C THR A 90 -10.92 -13.77 -2.79
N ARG A 91 -11.92 -14.47 -3.33
CA ARG A 91 -12.67 -14.00 -4.49
C ARG A 91 -13.44 -12.72 -4.20
N GLN A 92 -14.09 -12.61 -3.05
CA GLN A 92 -14.79 -11.39 -2.63
C GLN A 92 -13.82 -10.20 -2.53
N PHE A 93 -12.65 -10.41 -1.94
CA PHE A 93 -11.58 -9.41 -1.88
C PHE A 93 -11.17 -8.95 -3.28
N GLU A 94 -10.91 -9.89 -4.19
CA GLU A 94 -10.50 -9.60 -5.57
C GLU A 94 -11.56 -8.80 -6.33
N GLU A 95 -12.81 -9.26 -6.31
CA GLU A 95 -13.93 -8.62 -6.99
C GLU A 95 -14.18 -7.20 -6.45
N ALA A 96 -14.16 -7.02 -5.13
CA ALA A 96 -14.43 -5.73 -4.49
C ALA A 96 -13.35 -4.68 -4.82
N PHE A 97 -12.07 -5.06 -4.74
CA PHE A 97 -10.99 -4.14 -5.07
C PHE A 97 -10.91 -3.82 -6.56
N LEU A 98 -11.09 -4.81 -7.44
CA LEU A 98 -11.04 -4.58 -8.88
C LEU A 98 -12.16 -3.67 -9.37
N GLU A 99 -13.39 -3.83 -8.86
CA GLU A 99 -14.49 -2.94 -9.24
C GLU A 99 -14.20 -1.48 -8.87
N VAL A 100 -13.72 -1.25 -7.65
CA VAL A 100 -13.37 0.11 -7.19
C VAL A 100 -12.18 0.66 -7.97
N ALA A 101 -11.17 -0.16 -8.26
CA ALA A 101 -10.02 0.24 -9.06
C ALA A 101 -10.41 0.61 -10.50
N GLU A 102 -11.30 -0.15 -11.14
CA GLU A 102 -11.81 0.17 -12.47
C GLU A 102 -12.59 1.46 -12.50
N LYS A 103 -13.42 1.70 -11.48
CA LYS A 103 -14.11 2.98 -11.31
C LYS A 103 -13.10 4.12 -11.18
N ALA A 104 -12.14 4.02 -10.28
CA ALA A 104 -11.13 5.04 -10.05
C ALA A 104 -10.30 5.30 -11.32
N VAL A 105 -9.83 4.26 -12.01
CA VAL A 105 -9.06 4.42 -13.26
C VAL A 105 -9.89 5.08 -14.35
N ARG A 106 -11.18 4.73 -14.49
CA ARG A 106 -12.06 5.35 -15.49
C ARG A 106 -12.35 6.83 -15.20
N GLU A 107 -12.64 7.17 -13.95
CA GLU A 107 -13.04 8.53 -13.56
C GLU A 107 -11.83 9.45 -13.42
N PHE A 108 -10.80 9.00 -12.71
CA PHE A 108 -9.59 9.78 -12.41
C PHE A 108 -8.58 9.78 -13.57
N ARG A 109 -8.51 8.67 -14.33
CA ARG A 109 -7.57 8.45 -15.44
C ARG A 109 -6.11 8.69 -15.01
N PRO A 110 -5.55 7.91 -14.06
CA PRO A 110 -4.22 8.17 -13.52
C PRO A 110 -3.13 8.09 -14.59
N ASP A 111 -2.12 8.95 -14.47
CA ASP A 111 -0.89 8.85 -15.26
C ASP A 111 0.08 7.84 -14.62
N LEU A 112 -0.03 7.65 -13.29
CA LEU A 112 0.78 6.72 -12.49
C LEU A 112 -0.09 6.07 -11.41
N ILE A 113 0.08 4.76 -11.20
CA ILE A 113 -0.52 4.02 -10.08
C ILE A 113 0.59 3.63 -9.09
N LEU A 114 0.37 3.96 -7.82
CA LEU A 114 1.26 3.63 -6.71
C LEU A 114 0.60 2.58 -5.82
N CYS A 115 1.16 1.38 -5.77
CA CYS A 115 0.63 0.30 -4.94
C CYS A 115 1.46 0.13 -3.66
N HIS A 116 0.78 0.02 -2.52
CA HIS A 116 1.40 -0.19 -1.23
C HIS A 116 1.29 -1.66 -0.84
N HIS A 117 2.44 -2.31 -0.61
CA HIS A 117 2.67 -3.75 -0.44
C HIS A 117 2.77 -4.52 -1.75
N LEU A 118 3.85 -5.28 -1.93
CA LEU A 118 4.07 -6.13 -3.11
C LEU A 118 3.34 -7.48 -2.98
N TYR A 119 2.03 -7.48 -2.73
CA TYR A 119 1.27 -8.70 -2.46
C TYR A 119 0.01 -8.81 -3.34
N LEU A 120 -1.01 -9.56 -2.90
CA LEU A 120 -2.18 -9.92 -3.70
C LEU A 120 -2.84 -8.73 -4.42
N LEU A 121 -3.14 -7.63 -3.71
CA LEU A 121 -3.80 -6.48 -4.33
C LEU A 121 -2.97 -5.89 -5.48
N THR A 122 -1.67 -5.71 -5.27
CA THR A 122 -0.77 -5.17 -6.30
C THR A 122 -0.67 -6.09 -7.51
N ALA A 123 -0.69 -7.41 -7.30
CA ALA A 123 -0.73 -8.38 -8.38
C ALA A 123 -2.00 -8.24 -9.25
N LEU A 124 -3.17 -8.10 -8.60
CA LEU A 124 -4.46 -7.88 -9.29
C LEU A 124 -4.46 -6.58 -10.09
N ILE A 125 -3.96 -5.50 -9.50
CA ILE A 125 -3.89 -4.18 -10.15
C ILE A 125 -2.96 -4.23 -11.37
N ARG A 126 -1.81 -4.91 -11.25
CA ARG A 126 -0.88 -5.08 -12.36
C ARG A 126 -1.49 -5.85 -13.52
N GLU A 127 -2.16 -6.96 -13.22
CA GLU A 127 -2.84 -7.78 -14.22
C GLU A 127 -3.98 -7.00 -14.90
N ARG A 128 -4.80 -6.27 -14.13
CA ARG A 128 -5.96 -5.56 -14.65
C ARG A 128 -5.60 -4.37 -15.54
N PHE A 129 -4.49 -3.70 -15.25
CA PHE A 129 -4.09 -2.47 -15.94
C PHE A 129 -2.73 -2.60 -16.62
N PRO A 130 -2.53 -3.54 -17.57
CA PRO A 130 -1.22 -3.86 -18.14
C PRO A 130 -0.56 -2.71 -18.92
N SER A 131 -1.34 -1.69 -19.32
CA SER A 131 -0.86 -0.52 -20.06
C SER A 131 -0.49 0.67 -19.18
N HIS A 132 -0.80 0.65 -17.88
CA HIS A 132 -0.49 1.75 -16.97
C HIS A 132 0.92 1.60 -16.39
N ALA A 133 1.56 2.73 -16.09
CA ALA A 133 2.75 2.74 -15.25
C ALA A 133 2.34 2.44 -13.81
N ILE A 134 2.89 1.38 -13.22
CA ILE A 134 2.56 0.91 -11.88
C ILE A 134 3.83 0.68 -11.09
N TYR A 135 4.00 1.47 -10.02
CA TYR A 135 5.12 1.34 -9.10
C TYR A 135 4.66 0.75 -7.76
N GLY A 136 5.49 -0.10 -7.17
CA GLY A 136 5.20 -0.78 -5.90
C GLY A 136 6.10 -0.30 -4.76
N PHE A 137 5.52 -0.10 -3.58
CA PHE A 137 6.27 0.10 -2.33
C PHE A 137 6.33 -1.19 -1.53
N CYS A 138 7.55 -1.67 -1.27
CA CYS A 138 7.83 -2.72 -0.31
C CYS A 138 7.84 -2.14 1.11
N HIS A 139 6.98 -2.67 1.99
CA HIS A 139 6.91 -2.30 3.41
C HIS A 139 7.44 -3.42 4.31
N ASN A 140 8.17 -4.37 3.73
CA ASN A 140 8.76 -5.56 4.37
C ASN A 140 7.74 -6.60 4.85
N THR A 141 6.55 -6.19 5.33
CA THR A 141 5.48 -7.11 5.72
C THR A 141 4.99 -7.95 4.54
N ASP A 142 4.98 -7.38 3.33
CA ASP A 142 4.67 -8.08 2.08
C ASP A 142 5.64 -9.25 1.79
N LEU A 143 6.95 -9.03 1.96
CA LEU A 143 7.94 -10.09 1.80
C LEU A 143 7.75 -11.23 2.81
N ARG A 144 7.36 -10.87 4.05
CA ARG A 144 7.05 -11.87 5.09
C ARG A 144 5.79 -12.67 4.73
N GLN A 145 4.75 -12.03 4.18
CA GLN A 145 3.57 -12.74 3.71
C GLN A 145 3.91 -13.74 2.61
N MET A 146 4.74 -13.35 1.64
CA MET A 146 5.21 -14.28 0.60
C MET A 146 5.94 -15.51 1.14
N GLN A 147 6.55 -15.43 2.33
CA GLN A 147 7.22 -16.55 2.99
C GLN A 147 6.27 -17.39 3.87
N LYS A 148 5.26 -16.76 4.48
CA LYS A 148 4.39 -17.38 5.48
C LYS A 148 3.17 -18.09 4.91
N THR A 149 2.69 -17.68 3.75
CA THR A 149 1.45 -18.20 3.15
C THR A 149 1.65 -18.59 1.69
N ASP A 150 0.99 -19.68 1.28
CA ASP A 150 0.98 -20.16 -0.10
C ASP A 150 -0.12 -19.50 -0.95
N LEU A 151 -0.97 -18.63 -0.36
CA LEU A 151 -2.08 -17.97 -1.04
C LEU A 151 -1.60 -17.29 -2.32
N LYS A 152 -2.03 -17.84 -3.46
CA LYS A 152 -1.73 -17.36 -4.82
C LYS A 152 -0.25 -17.00 -5.05
N ARG A 153 0.70 -17.66 -4.36
CA ARG A 153 2.11 -17.25 -4.33
C ARG A 153 2.74 -17.14 -5.73
N SER A 154 2.52 -18.13 -6.59
CA SER A 154 3.04 -18.13 -7.96
C SER A 154 2.46 -17.00 -8.80
N TYR A 155 1.14 -16.76 -8.68
CA TYR A 155 0.44 -15.68 -9.36
C TYR A 155 0.96 -14.31 -8.89
N ILE A 156 1.06 -14.09 -7.57
CA ILE A 156 1.59 -12.84 -7.02
C ILE A 156 3.00 -12.61 -7.53
N ARG A 157 3.86 -13.63 -7.48
CA ARG A 157 5.22 -13.54 -8.02
C ARG A 157 5.24 -13.13 -9.48
N GLU A 158 4.41 -13.75 -10.31
CA GLU A 158 4.35 -13.49 -11.75
C GLU A 158 3.87 -12.08 -12.08
N GLN A 159 2.93 -11.52 -11.32
CA GLN A 159 2.45 -10.17 -11.58
C GLN A 159 3.40 -9.11 -10.99
N ILE A 160 3.94 -9.32 -9.78
CA ILE A 160 4.86 -8.34 -9.17
C ILE A 160 6.11 -8.14 -10.03
N ARG A 161 6.66 -9.18 -10.67
CA ARG A 161 7.80 -9.04 -11.61
C ARG A 161 7.51 -8.22 -12.88
N LYS A 162 6.24 -7.88 -13.13
CA LYS A 162 5.81 -7.06 -14.28
C LYS A 162 5.59 -5.59 -13.90
N LEU A 163 5.80 -5.22 -12.63
CA LEU A 163 5.75 -3.81 -12.21
C LEU A 163 6.84 -3.01 -12.92
N ASP A 164 6.54 -1.74 -13.20
CA ASP A 164 7.47 -0.87 -13.91
C ASP A 164 8.62 -0.42 -13.01
N HIS A 165 8.37 -0.32 -11.70
CA HIS A 165 9.40 0.00 -10.71
C HIS A 165 9.00 -0.43 -9.29
N ILE A 166 9.98 -0.68 -8.43
CA ILE A 166 9.78 -0.97 -7.01
C ILE A 166 10.65 -0.05 -6.14
N PHE A 167 10.04 0.50 -5.09
CA PHE A 167 10.75 1.19 -4.03
C PHE A 167 10.86 0.30 -2.80
N VAL A 168 12.06 0.25 -2.23
CA VAL A 168 12.35 -0.51 -1.01
C VAL A 168 13.04 0.40 0.02
N PRO A 169 12.83 0.18 1.33
CA PRO A 169 13.38 1.07 2.35
C PRO A 169 14.91 0.91 2.53
N GLN A 170 15.43 -0.31 2.37
CA GLN A 170 16.84 -0.63 2.61
C GLN A 170 17.33 -1.78 1.72
N SER A 171 18.64 -1.98 1.68
CA SER A 171 19.29 -3.04 0.89
C SER A 171 18.80 -4.45 1.23
N ALA A 172 18.42 -4.71 2.49
CA ALA A 172 17.86 -6.02 2.88
C ALA A 172 16.53 -6.32 2.17
N GLN A 173 15.63 -5.33 2.06
CA GLN A 173 14.39 -5.48 1.31
C GLN A 173 14.64 -5.57 -0.19
N LYS A 174 15.64 -4.87 -0.74
CA LYS A 174 16.07 -5.03 -2.14
C LYS A 174 16.40 -6.49 -2.44
N GLN A 175 17.27 -7.10 -1.64
CA GLN A 175 17.65 -8.50 -1.78
C GLN A 175 16.45 -9.44 -1.66
N GLY A 176 15.54 -9.15 -0.72
CA GLY A 176 14.29 -9.90 -0.56
C GLY A 176 13.39 -9.83 -1.80
N VAL A 177 13.20 -8.64 -2.37
CA VAL A 177 12.43 -8.40 -3.60
C VAL A 177 13.06 -9.14 -4.78
N GLN A 178 14.37 -9.04 -4.98
CA GLN A 178 15.08 -9.75 -6.05
C GLN A 178 14.91 -11.27 -5.91
N LYS A 179 15.08 -11.81 -4.69
CA LYS A 179 14.97 -13.25 -4.43
C LYS A 179 13.55 -13.79 -4.61
N ILE A 180 12.54 -13.08 -4.10
CA ILE A 180 11.15 -13.55 -4.10
C ILE A 180 10.52 -13.33 -5.48
N TYR A 181 10.73 -12.17 -6.09
CA TYR A 181 10.03 -11.76 -7.31
C TYR A 181 10.85 -11.95 -8.59
N ASP A 182 12.16 -12.21 -8.51
CA ASP A 182 13.05 -12.24 -9.68
C ASP A 182 13.04 -10.89 -10.42
N MET A 183 13.05 -9.81 -9.63
CA MET A 183 13.01 -8.43 -10.13
C MET A 183 14.42 -7.92 -10.48
N PRO A 184 14.64 -7.34 -11.67
CA PRO A 184 15.92 -6.74 -12.06
C PRO A 184 16.36 -5.63 -11.11
N GLU A 185 17.68 -5.48 -10.93
CA GLU A 185 18.26 -4.50 -10.01
C GLU A 185 17.92 -3.06 -10.40
N GLU A 186 17.94 -2.77 -11.70
CA GLU A 186 17.63 -1.47 -12.29
C GLU A 186 16.18 -1.02 -12.09
N GLN A 187 15.27 -1.96 -11.84
CA GLN A 187 13.86 -1.71 -11.54
C GLN A 187 13.59 -1.55 -10.04
N ILE A 188 14.64 -1.53 -9.21
CA ILE A 188 14.51 -1.37 -7.76
C ILE A 188 15.33 -0.18 -7.27
N THR A 189 14.66 0.80 -6.68
CA THR A 189 15.31 1.92 -6.01
C THR A 189 15.17 1.82 -4.50
N ILE A 190 16.30 1.99 -3.80
CA ILE A 190 16.29 2.16 -2.36
C ILE A 190 15.87 3.60 -2.06
N LEU A 191 14.74 3.76 -1.38
CA LEU A 191 14.21 5.05 -0.94
C LEU A 191 13.94 4.98 0.55
N GLY A 192 14.65 5.79 1.34
CA GLY A 192 14.41 5.88 2.77
C GLY A 192 12.96 6.29 3.08
N MET A 193 12.44 5.83 4.21
CA MET A 193 11.04 6.08 4.63
C MET A 193 10.72 7.56 4.87
N GLY A 194 11.74 8.40 5.09
CA GLY A 194 11.56 9.79 5.51
C GLY A 194 10.89 9.90 6.89
N TYR A 195 10.61 11.13 7.30
CA TYR A 195 9.78 11.44 8.45
C TYR A 195 9.03 12.75 8.20
N ASN A 196 7.87 12.91 8.82
CA ASN A 196 7.15 14.18 8.76
C ASN A 196 7.83 15.19 9.70
N LYS A 197 8.52 16.19 9.14
CA LYS A 197 9.23 17.23 9.91
C LYS A 197 8.27 18.15 10.68
N ASP A 198 7.04 18.32 10.23
CA ASP A 198 6.05 19.16 10.91
C ASP A 198 5.52 18.46 12.18
N VAL A 199 5.73 17.15 12.31
CA VAL A 199 5.44 16.36 13.53
C VAL A 199 6.72 16.11 14.34
N PHE A 200 7.78 15.63 13.67
CA PHE A 200 9.06 15.31 14.30
C PHE A 200 10.06 16.44 14.03
N HIS A 201 9.96 17.50 14.81
CA HIS A 201 10.94 18.58 14.87
C HIS A 201 11.24 18.96 16.32
N VAL A 202 12.40 19.58 16.52
CA VAL A 202 12.81 20.04 17.84
C VAL A 202 12.05 21.32 18.18
N MET A 203 11.21 21.25 19.22
CA MET A 203 10.55 22.41 19.81
C MET A 203 11.40 22.96 20.95
N GLY A 204 12.30 23.90 20.62
CA GLY A 204 13.15 24.60 21.60
C GLY A 204 14.58 24.07 21.73
N LYS A 205 15.37 24.62 22.67
CA LYS A 205 16.73 24.15 22.94
C LYS A 205 16.69 22.88 23.79
N LYS A 206 17.52 21.89 23.43
CA LYS A 206 17.81 20.73 24.28
C LYS A 206 18.28 21.24 25.66
N PRO A 207 17.68 20.80 26.78
CA PRO A 207 18.23 21.09 28.09
C PRO A 207 19.67 20.56 28.16
N GLU A 208 20.62 21.37 28.63
CA GLU A 208 21.96 20.87 28.98
C GLU A 208 21.86 20.10 30.31
N ASP A 209 21.23 18.92 30.26
CA ASP A 209 21.07 18.02 31.41
C ASP A 209 22.09 16.87 31.41
N GLY A 210 23.00 16.85 30.44
CA GLY A 210 24.04 15.83 30.32
C GLY A 210 23.52 14.44 29.93
N ILE A 211 22.24 14.30 29.57
CA ILE A 211 21.64 13.02 29.20
C ILE A 211 21.58 12.88 27.67
N THR A 212 22.14 11.80 27.16
CA THR A 212 21.93 11.38 25.76
C THR A 212 20.60 10.63 25.70
N ARG A 213 19.55 11.33 25.25
CA ARG A 213 18.26 10.77 24.87
C ARG A 213 18.18 10.65 23.37
#